data_AF-A0A373JBR1-F1
#
_entry.id   AF-A0A373JBR1-F1
#
_cell.length_a   1.000
_cell.length_b   1.000
_cell.length_c   1.000
_cell.angle_alpha   90.00
_cell.angle_beta   90.00
_cell.angle_gamma   90.00
#
_symmetry.space_group_name_H-M   'P 1'
#
loop_
_entity.id
_entity.type
_entity.pdbx_description
1 polymer ?
#
loop_
_entity_poly.entity_id
_entity_poly.type
_entity_poly.pdbx_seq_one_letter_code
_entity_poly.pdbx_strand_id
1 'polypeptide(L)' 'MSKIRSRFADVADYYSSEDVSRIVDPKQQDLYLKNGLYPVDMYYSGNKKVMVFNNKESYECYQKWLKRELN' A
#
# COMPACT_ATOMS: atom_id res chain seq x y z
N MET A 1 -8.70 16.93 6.82
CA MET A 1 -7.73 15.89 6.39
C MET A 1 -7.15 15.20 7.60
N SER A 2 -7.25 13.87 7.69
CA SER A 2 -6.65 13.07 8.78
C SER A 2 -5.27 12.58 8.35
N LYS A 3 -4.23 12.90 9.13
CA LYS A 3 -2.84 12.51 8.84
C LYS A 3 -2.49 11.21 9.57
N ILE A 4 -1.79 10.28 8.90
CA ILE A 4 -1.35 9.00 9.48
C ILE A 4 0.18 9.00 9.59
N ARG A 5 0.68 8.54 10.75
CA ARG A 5 2.10 8.55 11.11
C ARG A 5 2.74 7.19 10.81
N SER A 6 3.82 7.18 10.02
CA SER A 6 4.69 5.99 9.89
C SER A 6 5.55 5.82 11.15
N ARG A 7 5.84 4.56 11.53
CA ARG A 7 6.66 4.23 12.70
C ARG A 7 8.08 3.73 12.36
N PHE A 8 8.44 3.57 11.08
CA PHE A 8 9.53 2.65 10.72
C PHE A 8 10.58 3.11 9.70
N ALA A 9 10.60 4.35 9.21
CA ALA A 9 11.72 4.81 8.37
C ALA A 9 11.83 6.35 8.37
N ASP A 10 13.01 6.87 8.00
CA ASP A 10 13.31 8.28 7.67
C ASP A 10 12.52 8.79 6.44
N VAL A 11 11.23 8.48 6.39
CA VAL A 11 10.27 8.86 5.35
C VAL A 11 9.39 9.93 5.98
N ALA A 12 9.05 10.97 5.21
CA ALA A 12 8.25 12.11 5.64
C ALA A 12 7.13 11.68 6.61
N ASP A 13 7.10 12.29 7.81
CA ASP A 13 6.32 11.86 8.97
C ASP A 13 4.83 11.55 8.70
N TYR A 14 4.28 12.10 7.62
CA TYR A 14 2.87 12.02 7.26
C TYR A 14 2.68 11.91 5.75
N TYR A 15 1.94 10.90 5.31
CA TYR A 15 1.35 10.83 3.97
C TYR A 15 -0.14 11.21 4.03
N SER A 16 -0.60 11.95 3.00
CA SER A 16 -2.02 12.29 2.86
C SER A 16 -2.82 11.01 2.59
N SER A 17 -3.98 10.87 3.24
CA SER A 17 -4.90 9.77 2.96
C SER A 17 -5.42 9.76 1.52
N GLU A 18 -5.32 10.88 0.82
CA GLU A 18 -5.75 11.04 -0.57
C GLU A 18 -4.69 10.53 -1.57
N ASP A 19 -3.42 10.47 -1.16
CA ASP A 19 -2.29 10.10 -2.00
C ASP A 19 -1.86 8.64 -1.85
N VAL A 20 -2.42 7.94 -0.87
CA VAL A 20 -2.05 6.54 -0.57
C VAL A 20 -3.25 5.62 -0.38
N SER A 21 -3.02 4.35 -0.71
CA SER A 21 -3.95 3.25 -0.47
C SER A 21 -3.39 2.29 0.56
N ARG A 22 -4.27 1.81 1.46
CA ARG A 22 -3.94 0.82 2.50
C ARG A 22 -4.46 -0.53 2.06
N ILE A 23 -3.55 -1.46 1.81
CA ILE A 23 -3.90 -2.81 1.40
C ILE A 23 -3.72 -3.74 2.59
N VAL A 24 -4.79 -4.45 2.93
CA VAL A 24 -4.83 -5.41 4.05
C VAL A 24 -4.91 -6.86 3.55
N ASP A 25 -5.42 -7.06 2.33
CA ASP A 25 -5.50 -8.38 1.68
C ASP A 25 -4.07 -8.91 1.42
N PRO A 26 -3.66 -10.02 2.06
CA PRO A 26 -2.32 -10.57 1.90
C PRO A 26 -2.01 -11.02 0.47
N LYS A 27 -3.02 -11.48 -0.29
CA LYS A 27 -2.86 -11.88 -1.69
C LYS A 27 -2.59 -10.67 -2.58
N GLN A 28 -3.34 -9.58 -2.37
CA GLN A 28 -3.09 -8.34 -3.11
C GLN A 28 -1.70 -7.77 -2.78
N GLN A 29 -1.30 -7.78 -1.51
CA GLN A 29 0.04 -7.37 -1.08
C GLN A 29 1.14 -8.17 -1.79
N ASP A 30 1.04 -9.50 -1.79
CA ASP A 30 2.03 -10.39 -2.42
C ASP A 30 2.13 -10.17 -3.93
N LEU A 31 0.99 -10.04 -4.62
CA LEU A 31 0.98 -9.79 -6.07
C LEU A 31 1.55 -8.42 -6.44
N TYR A 32 1.29 -7.39 -5.64
CA TYR A 32 1.87 -6.06 -5.87
C TYR A 32 3.40 -6.13 -5.77
N LEU A 33 3.92 -6.79 -4.74
CA LEU A 33 5.36 -6.99 -4.57
C LEU A 33 5.98 -7.79 -5.73
N LYS A 34 5.33 -8.87 -6.17
CA LYS A 34 5.78 -9.68 -7.32
C LYS A 34 5.83 -8.90 -8.63
N ASN A 35 4.98 -7.89 -8.77
CA ASN A 35 4.95 -6.98 -9.92
C ASN A 35 5.87 -5.75 -9.73
N GLY A 36 6.78 -5.79 -8.76
CA GLY A 36 7.80 -4.76 -8.55
C GLY A 36 7.29 -3.48 -7.89
N LEU A 37 6.06 -3.48 -7.36
CA LEU A 37 5.48 -2.36 -6.65
C LEU A 37 5.73 -2.52 -5.14
N TYR A 38 6.47 -1.58 -4.55
CA TYR A 38 6.85 -1.62 -3.14
C TYR A 38 6.02 -0.63 -2.30
N PRO A 39 5.68 -0.98 -1.06
CA PRO A 39 4.96 -0.08 -0.18
C PRO A 39 5.87 1.06 0.29
N VAL A 40 5.28 2.24 0.46
CA VAL A 40 5.94 3.41 1.06
C VAL A 40 5.99 3.32 2.59
N ASP A 41 5.11 2.51 3.19
CA ASP A 41 5.09 2.25 4.63
C ASP A 41 4.40 0.93 4.95
N MET A 42 4.70 0.36 6.12
CA MET A 42 4.07 -0.85 6.61
C MET A 42 3.90 -0.78 8.13
N TYR A 43 2.71 -1.15 8.60
CA TYR A 43 2.41 -1.23 10.02
C TYR A 43 1.44 -2.36 10.33
N TYR A 44 1.32 -2.70 11.60
CA TYR A 44 0.32 -3.64 12.09
C TYR A 44 -0.86 -2.88 12.69
N SER A 45 -2.07 -3.25 12.28
CA SER A 45 -3.33 -2.80 12.90
C SER A 45 -4.01 -4.02 13.51
N GLY A 46 -3.91 -4.15 14.84
CA GLY A 46 -4.26 -5.38 15.54
C GLY A 46 -3.37 -6.54 15.06
N ASN A 47 -4.00 -7.62 14.60
CA ASN A 47 -3.33 -8.81 14.04
C ASN A 47 -3.17 -8.76 12.51
N LYS A 48 -3.46 -7.62 11.87
CA LYS A 48 -3.41 -7.48 10.41
C LYS A 48 -2.20 -6.65 9.98
N LYS A 49 -1.44 -7.17 9.01
CA LYS A 49 -0.37 -6.43 8.33
C LYS A 49 -1.01 -5.50 7.30
N VAL A 50 -0.71 -4.20 7.40
CA VAL A 50 -1.17 -3.18 6.47
C VAL A 50 0.03 -2.66 5.70
N MET A 51 -0.05 -2.72 4.37
CA MET A 51 0.93 -2.10 3.48
C MET A 51 0.33 -0.87 2.83
N VAL A 52 1.07 0.23 2.86
CA VAL A 52 0.66 1.52 2.30
C VAL A 52 1.37 1.72 0.98
N PHE A 53 0.61 2.00 -0.08
CA PHE A 53 1.14 2.21 -1.42
C PHE A 53 0.75 3.60 -1.92
N ASN A 54 1.62 4.23 -2.70
CA ASN A 54 1.29 5.47 -3.40
C ASN A 54 0.19 5.21 -4.44
N ASN A 55 -0.86 6.04 -4.47
CA ASN A 55 -2.01 5.84 -5.38
C ASN A 55 -1.62 5.93 -6.86
N LYS A 56 -0.72 6.85 -7.22
CA LYS A 56 -0.30 7.05 -8.60
C LYS A 56 0.51 5.85 -9.09
N GLU A 57 1.46 5.37 -8.29
CA GLU A 57 2.31 4.24 -8.64
C GLU A 57 1.55 2.91 -8.62
N SER A 58 0.59 2.78 -7.70
CA SER A 58 -0.19 1.54 -7.56
C SER A 58 -1.36 1.41 -8.52
N TYR A 59 -1.71 2.45 -9.26
CA TYR A 59 -2.90 2.49 -10.10
C TYR A 59 -2.94 1.36 -11.14
N GLU A 60 -1.82 1.08 -11.82
CA GLU A 60 -1.77 0.02 -12.83
C GLU A 60 -1.99 -1.36 -12.21
N CYS A 61 -1.28 -1.66 -11.11
CA CYS A 61 -1.46 -2.91 -10.38
C CYS A 61 -2.89 -3.05 -9.84
N TYR A 62 -3.50 -1.94 -9.41
CA TYR A 62 -4.88 -1.92 -8.96
C TYR A 62 -5.88 -2.27 -10.06
N GLN A 63 -5.71 -1.70 -11.26
CA GLN A 63 -6.57 -2.04 -12.40
C GLN A 63 -6.44 -3.52 -12.79
N LYS A 64 -5.22 -4.06 -12.85
CA LYS A 64 -4.98 -5.48 -13.12
C LYS A 64 -5.55 -6.39 -12.02
N TRP A 65 -5.46 -5.96 -10.77
CA TRP A 65 -6.05 -6.68 -9.63
C TRP A 65 -7.57 -6.76 -9.74
N LEU A 66 -8.25 -5.65 -10.05
CA LEU A 66 -9.71 -5.63 -10.26
C LEU A 66 -10.14 -6.58 -11.38
N LYS A 67 -9.35 -6.68 -12.46
CA LYS A 67 -9.60 -7.58 -13.60
C LYS A 67 -9.17 -9.03 -13.37
N ARG A 68 -8.50 -9.33 -12.24
CA ARG A 68 -7.85 -10.63 -11.96
C ARG A 68 -6.78 -11.02 -13.00
N GLU A 69 -6.09 -10.02 -13.54
CA GLU A 69 -5.02 -10.16 -14.52
C GLU A 69 -3.62 -9.99 -13.88
N LEU A 70 -3.56 -9.69 -12.58
CA LEU A 70 -2.32 -9.53 -11.84
C LEU A 70 -1.80 -10.91 -11.39
N ASN A 71 -0.59 -11.28 -11.84
CA ASN A 71 0.05 -12.58 -11.64
C ASN A 71 1.41 -12.45 -10.95
#